data_AF-A0A1A0Y2G7-F1
#
_entry.id   AF-A0A1A0Y2G7-F1
#
_cell.length_a   1.000
_cell.length_b   1.000
_cell.length_c   1.000
_cell.angle_alpha   90.00
_cell.angle_beta   90.00
_cell.angle_gamma   90.00
#
_symmetry.space_group_name_H-M   'P 1'
#
loop_
_entity.id
_entity.type
_entity.pdbx_description
1 polymer ?
#
loop_
_entity_poly.entity_id
_entity_poly.type
_entity_poly.pdbx_seq_one_letter_code
_entity_poly.pdbx_strand_id
1 'polypeptide(L)'
;MLAVGGLAPDSFIILDDFYHLSRADQPNIAGYFHRVVKDTGIWLKFGSISLWTRLYAGGNPPVGLQAPHDIRDLSLDRGLREFKNSKRFLETILDRLCEECEVQRKSLFTDGALDRLVLAAGGVPRDYIGLVSESISSAKNRGPSGKSGSERIIAEDINSAAGKTVDTKYSDMREDAGGYSDDLHGLVIALTDHCRNTKSSCFLIDSSNTELVDMTNRLQNMRFVHLVATNETVPNQASDRYNVYVLDVSLLAAQRAWQVDFMGWETRAGRRARKLIFDGKPAAPSAGLDDIDIAQDDSRAIVSDVEA
;
A
#
# COMPACT_ATOMS: atom_id res chain seq x y z
N MET A 1 -13.13 10.07 -45.08
CA MET A 1 -12.43 10.51 -43.86
C MET A 1 -10.97 10.04 -43.97
N LEU A 2 -10.22 10.71 -44.84
CA LEU A 2 -8.80 10.45 -45.15
C LEU A 2 -7.97 11.37 -44.25
N ALA A 3 -7.69 10.96 -43.01
CA ALA A 3 -6.75 11.68 -42.13
C ALA A 3 -6.35 10.87 -40.88
N VAL A 4 -6.01 9.57 -41.03
CA VAL A 4 -5.23 8.83 -40.01
C VAL A 4 -4.20 7.89 -40.69
N GLY A 5 -3.99 8.03 -42.00
CA GLY A 5 -3.14 7.13 -42.80
C GLY A 5 -1.66 7.54 -42.87
N GLY A 6 -1.20 8.38 -41.95
CA GLY A 6 0.19 8.85 -41.91
C GLY A 6 0.73 8.99 -40.49
N LEU A 7 0.09 8.36 -39.49
CA LEU A 7 0.67 8.27 -38.17
C LEU A 7 1.90 7.37 -38.26
N ALA A 8 3.02 7.89 -37.79
CA ALA A 8 4.30 7.19 -37.77
C ALA A 8 4.08 5.75 -37.24
N PRO A 9 4.62 4.73 -37.93
CA PRO A 9 4.70 3.40 -37.33
C PRO A 9 5.35 3.58 -35.95
N ASP A 10 4.74 3.02 -34.91
CA ASP A 10 5.17 3.10 -33.50
C ASP A 10 4.59 4.27 -32.65
N SER A 11 3.36 4.70 -32.93
CA SER A 11 2.65 5.65 -32.06
C SER A 11 2.00 4.95 -30.85
N PHE A 12 2.04 5.58 -29.67
CA PHE A 12 1.42 5.09 -28.43
C PHE A 12 0.36 6.06 -27.93
N ILE A 13 -0.79 5.52 -27.51
CA ILE A 13 -1.78 6.23 -26.69
C ILE A 13 -1.76 5.59 -25.30
N ILE A 14 -1.48 6.40 -24.29
CA ILE A 14 -1.49 5.99 -22.90
C ILE A 14 -2.59 6.78 -22.20
N LEU A 15 -3.60 6.07 -21.71
CA LEU A 15 -4.65 6.61 -20.88
C LEU A 15 -4.29 6.30 -19.43
N ASP A 16 -3.63 7.26 -18.78
CA ASP A 16 -3.26 7.13 -17.37
C ASP A 16 -4.47 7.41 -16.47
N ASP A 17 -4.44 6.90 -15.24
CA ASP A 17 -5.48 7.11 -14.23
C ASP A 17 -6.92 6.80 -14.71
N PHE A 18 -7.08 5.75 -15.53
CA PHE A 18 -8.35 5.39 -16.15
C PHE A 18 -9.48 5.09 -15.13
N TYR A 19 -9.12 4.72 -13.90
CA TYR A 19 -10.05 4.45 -12.81
C TYR A 19 -10.84 5.69 -12.32
N HIS A 20 -10.43 6.91 -12.68
CA HIS A 20 -11.17 8.14 -12.38
C HIS A 20 -12.49 8.24 -13.14
N LEU A 21 -12.62 7.50 -14.25
CA LEU A 21 -13.87 7.41 -14.97
C LEU A 21 -14.88 6.62 -14.13
N SER A 22 -16.14 7.05 -14.17
CA SER A 22 -17.27 6.30 -13.63
C SER A 22 -17.21 4.83 -14.09
N ARG A 23 -17.31 3.89 -13.14
CA ARG A 23 -17.24 2.45 -13.43
C ARG A 23 -18.28 1.98 -14.44
N ALA A 24 -19.41 2.68 -14.57
CA ALA A 24 -20.43 2.37 -15.56
C ALA A 24 -20.00 2.74 -16.99
N ASP A 25 -19.17 3.77 -17.14
CA ASP A 25 -18.73 4.32 -18.42
C ASP A 25 -17.42 3.73 -18.92
N GLN A 26 -16.58 3.23 -17.99
CA GLN A 26 -15.29 2.61 -18.28
C GLN A 26 -15.33 1.60 -19.44
N PRO A 27 -16.26 0.62 -19.52
CA PRO A 27 -16.32 -0.32 -20.65
C PRO A 27 -16.59 0.37 -21.99
N ASN A 28 -17.51 1.35 -22.01
CA ASN A 28 -17.88 2.05 -23.25
C ASN A 28 -16.71 2.88 -23.78
N ILE A 29 -16.01 3.59 -22.88
CA ILE A 29 -14.87 4.43 -23.21
C ILE A 29 -13.69 3.55 -23.69
N ALA A 30 -13.38 2.48 -22.96
CA ALA A 30 -12.32 1.54 -23.35
C ALA A 30 -12.60 0.93 -24.74
N GLY A 31 -13.84 0.48 -24.97
CA GLY A 31 -14.26 -0.06 -26.27
C GLY A 31 -14.23 0.98 -27.40
N TYR A 32 -14.52 2.26 -27.10
CA TYR A 32 -14.39 3.34 -28.07
C TYR A 32 -12.93 3.55 -28.49
N PHE A 33 -12.01 3.73 -27.55
CA PHE A 33 -10.59 3.94 -27.87
C PHE A 33 -9.99 2.75 -28.64
N HIS A 34 -10.31 1.52 -28.25
CA HIS A 34 -9.88 0.34 -29.00
C HIS A 34 -10.37 0.35 -30.45
N ARG A 35 -11.64 0.69 -30.71
CA ARG A 35 -12.16 0.80 -32.08
C ARG A 35 -11.48 1.91 -32.88
N VAL A 36 -11.10 3.02 -32.24
CA VAL A 36 -10.38 4.14 -32.88
C VAL A 36 -8.97 3.72 -33.31
N VAL A 37 -8.27 2.92 -32.50
CA VAL A 37 -6.90 2.48 -32.79
C VAL A 37 -6.82 1.16 -33.56
N LYS A 38 -7.94 0.47 -33.74
CA LYS A 38 -7.96 -0.83 -34.40
C LYS A 38 -7.46 -0.71 -35.84
N ASP A 39 -6.53 -1.58 -36.19
CA ASP A 39 -5.91 -1.65 -37.52
C ASP A 39 -5.17 -0.36 -37.96
N THR A 40 -4.82 0.53 -37.02
CA THR A 40 -4.07 1.77 -37.32
C THR A 40 -2.57 1.69 -37.00
N GLY A 41 -2.10 0.61 -36.37
CA GLY A 41 -0.71 0.46 -35.93
C GLY A 41 -0.35 1.25 -34.65
N ILE A 42 -1.35 1.86 -33.99
CA ILE A 42 -1.20 2.56 -32.72
C ILE A 42 -1.32 1.58 -31.56
N TRP A 43 -0.41 1.65 -30.59
CA TRP A 43 -0.49 0.88 -29.35
C TRP A 43 -1.30 1.62 -28.30
N LEU A 44 -2.30 0.96 -27.73
CA LEU A 44 -3.13 1.50 -26.66
C LEU A 44 -2.77 0.86 -25.31
N LYS A 45 -2.53 1.69 -24.30
CA LYS A 45 -2.27 1.28 -22.92
C LYS A 45 -3.19 2.02 -21.96
N PHE A 46 -3.69 1.30 -20.96
CA PHE A 46 -4.46 1.87 -19.86
C PHE A 46 -3.65 1.75 -18.58
N GLY A 47 -3.31 2.88 -17.95
CA GLY A 47 -2.81 2.95 -16.58
C GLY A 47 -4.00 3.00 -15.64
N SER A 48 -4.14 2.03 -14.74
CA SER A 48 -5.30 1.98 -13.85
C SER A 48 -5.12 1.08 -12.63
N ILE A 49 -6.01 1.22 -11.64
CA ILE A 49 -6.08 0.36 -10.46
C ILE A 49 -7.00 -0.83 -10.74
N SER A 50 -6.46 -2.06 -10.66
CA SER A 50 -7.14 -3.30 -11.06
C SER A 50 -8.57 -3.44 -10.48
N LEU A 51 -8.73 -3.30 -9.17
CA LEU A 51 -10.03 -3.48 -8.50
C LEU A 51 -11.04 -2.38 -8.83
N TRP A 52 -10.59 -1.23 -9.35
CA TRP A 52 -11.42 -0.07 -9.70
C TRP A 52 -11.68 0.07 -11.20
N THR A 53 -11.15 -0.87 -11.97
CA THR A 53 -11.23 -0.85 -13.42
C THR A 53 -12.14 -1.96 -13.90
N ARG A 54 -13.09 -1.59 -14.75
CA ARG A 54 -13.97 -2.49 -15.47
C ARG A 54 -13.86 -2.18 -16.96
N LEU A 55 -13.04 -2.97 -17.66
CA LEU A 55 -12.86 -2.80 -19.11
C LEU A 55 -13.95 -3.48 -19.94
N TYR A 56 -14.68 -4.43 -19.36
CA TYR A 56 -15.69 -5.24 -20.05
C TYR A 56 -17.02 -5.24 -19.30
N ALA A 57 -18.11 -5.11 -20.06
CA ALA A 57 -19.44 -5.44 -19.60
C ALA A 57 -20.09 -6.42 -20.56
N GLY A 58 -20.44 -7.60 -20.04
CA GLY A 58 -21.25 -8.57 -20.77
C GLY A 58 -22.65 -8.02 -21.05
N GLY A 59 -23.34 -8.62 -22.00
CA GLY A 59 -24.67 -8.19 -22.45
C GLY A 59 -24.95 -8.62 -23.88
N ASN A 60 -26.00 -8.05 -24.46
CA ASN A 60 -26.34 -8.24 -25.87
C ASN A 60 -26.67 -6.87 -26.52
N PRO A 61 -25.72 -6.24 -27.25
CA PRO A 61 -24.34 -6.70 -27.49
C PRO A 61 -23.41 -6.46 -26.29
N PRO A 62 -22.32 -7.24 -26.14
CA PRO A 62 -21.28 -6.97 -25.16
C PRO A 62 -20.52 -5.67 -25.50
N VAL A 63 -19.98 -4.99 -24.48
CA VAL A 63 -19.26 -3.72 -24.65
C VAL A 63 -17.90 -3.73 -23.92
N GLY A 64 -16.95 -3.00 -24.48
CA GLY A 64 -15.61 -2.83 -23.93
C GLY A 64 -14.56 -3.78 -24.50
N LEU A 65 -13.60 -4.16 -23.66
CA LEU A 65 -12.42 -4.96 -24.02
C LEU A 65 -12.36 -6.22 -23.18
N GLN A 66 -12.48 -7.38 -23.84
CA GLN A 66 -12.44 -8.66 -23.17
C GLN A 66 -10.99 -9.18 -23.08
N ALA A 67 -10.44 -9.25 -21.88
CA ALA A 67 -9.19 -9.96 -21.64
C ALA A 67 -9.37 -11.49 -21.77
N PRO A 68 -8.39 -12.25 -22.30
CA PRO A 68 -7.11 -11.80 -22.85
C PRO A 68 -7.16 -11.46 -24.36
N HIS A 69 -8.35 -11.46 -24.97
CA HIS A 69 -8.50 -11.40 -26.42
C HIS A 69 -8.22 -10.00 -27.01
N ASP A 70 -8.76 -8.96 -26.40
CA ASP A 70 -8.61 -7.57 -26.85
C ASP A 70 -7.49 -6.83 -26.11
N ILE A 71 -7.18 -7.26 -24.88
CA ILE A 71 -6.22 -6.60 -24.01
C ILE A 71 -5.50 -7.62 -23.12
N ARG A 72 -4.25 -7.31 -22.77
CA ARG A 72 -3.45 -8.08 -21.82
C ARG A 72 -3.12 -7.24 -20.59
N ASP A 73 -3.40 -7.78 -19.42
CA ASP A 73 -3.09 -7.13 -18.15
C ASP A 73 -1.61 -7.30 -17.79
N LEU A 74 -1.02 -6.22 -17.28
CA LEU A 74 0.33 -6.19 -16.73
C LEU A 74 0.28 -5.53 -15.34
N SER A 75 0.39 -6.33 -14.28
CA SER A 75 0.48 -5.80 -12.91
C SER A 75 1.88 -5.21 -12.69
N LEU A 76 1.95 -3.91 -12.41
CA LEU A 76 3.20 -3.25 -12.03
C LEU A 76 3.49 -3.40 -10.52
N ASP A 77 2.45 -3.56 -9.71
CA ASP A 77 2.60 -3.74 -8.28
C ASP A 77 3.08 -5.16 -7.95
N ARG A 78 4.19 -5.22 -7.22
CA ARG A 78 4.63 -6.45 -6.54
C ARG A 78 4.21 -6.32 -5.08
N GLY A 79 2.95 -6.67 -4.80
CA GLY A 79 2.42 -6.66 -3.43
C GLY A 79 3.21 -7.56 -2.48
N LEU A 80 2.95 -7.44 -1.18
CA LEU A 80 3.70 -8.13 -0.13
C LEU A 80 3.58 -9.68 -0.14
N ARG A 81 2.71 -10.26 -0.99
CA ARG A 81 2.62 -11.72 -1.21
C ARG A 81 3.97 -12.35 -1.59
N GLU A 82 4.78 -11.63 -2.37
CA GLU A 82 6.12 -12.05 -2.76
C GLU A 82 7.19 -11.15 -2.13
N PHE A 83 7.11 -10.96 -0.81
CA PHE A 83 7.97 -10.03 -0.06
C PHE A 83 9.44 -10.03 -0.48
N LYS A 84 10.06 -11.20 -0.63
CA LYS A 84 11.47 -11.32 -1.04
C LYS A 84 11.75 -10.76 -2.44
N ASN A 85 10.83 -10.98 -3.38
CA ASN A 85 10.95 -10.49 -4.74
C ASN A 85 10.68 -8.98 -4.80
N SER A 86 9.69 -8.49 -4.03
CA SER A 86 9.42 -7.06 -3.90
C SER A 86 10.60 -6.33 -3.26
N LYS A 87 11.13 -6.85 -2.16
CA LYS A 87 12.33 -6.32 -1.49
C LYS A 87 13.51 -6.22 -2.45
N ARG A 88 13.85 -7.32 -3.14
CA ARG A 88 14.97 -7.31 -4.10
C ARG A 88 14.78 -6.27 -5.20
N PHE A 89 13.56 -6.15 -5.72
CA PHE A 89 13.25 -5.18 -6.77
C PHE A 89 13.38 -3.73 -6.28
N LEU A 90 12.79 -3.39 -5.13
CA LEU A 90 12.88 -2.06 -4.54
C LEU A 90 14.31 -1.71 -4.11
N GLU A 91 15.04 -2.67 -3.57
CA GLU A 91 16.48 -2.54 -3.28
C GLU A 91 17.29 -2.28 -4.55
N THR A 92 16.97 -2.91 -5.68
CA THR A 92 17.64 -2.64 -6.96
C THR A 92 17.41 -1.20 -7.42
N ILE A 93 16.19 -0.68 -7.26
CA ILE A 93 15.89 0.72 -7.58
C ILE A 93 16.70 1.66 -6.70
N LEU A 94 16.75 1.40 -5.39
CA LEU A 94 17.55 2.20 -4.46
C LEU A 94 19.05 2.12 -4.76
N ASP A 95 19.56 0.94 -5.08
CA ASP A 95 20.97 0.75 -5.43
C ASP A 95 21.34 1.58 -6.67
N ARG A 96 20.48 1.63 -7.70
CA ARG A 96 20.70 2.50 -8.86
C ARG A 96 20.72 3.98 -8.49
N LEU A 97 19.80 4.44 -7.65
CA LEU A 97 19.81 5.82 -7.17
C LEU A 97 21.07 6.14 -6.34
N CYS A 98 21.51 5.19 -5.53
CA CYS A 98 22.73 5.29 -4.75
C CYS A 98 23.99 5.35 -5.64
N GLU A 99 24.04 4.54 -6.73
CA GLU A 99 25.11 4.56 -7.72
C GLU A 99 25.24 5.92 -8.39
N GLU A 100 24.12 6.52 -8.83
CA GLU A 100 24.10 7.86 -9.45
C GLU A 100 24.58 8.97 -8.49
N CYS A 101 24.34 8.79 -7.19
CA CYS A 101 24.78 9.71 -6.14
C CYS A 101 26.17 9.39 -5.57
N GLU A 102 26.86 8.35 -6.08
CA GLU A 102 28.15 7.87 -5.58
C GLU A 102 28.14 7.48 -4.08
N VAL A 103 27.01 6.97 -3.57
CA VAL A 103 26.86 6.52 -2.17
C VAL A 103 26.58 5.02 -2.11
N GLN A 104 27.00 4.33 -1.04
CA GLN A 104 26.63 2.93 -0.82
C GLN A 104 25.36 2.83 0.02
N ARG A 105 24.36 2.06 -0.44
CA ARG A 105 23.14 1.81 0.35
C ARG A 105 23.43 1.31 1.77
N LYS A 106 24.42 0.42 1.92
CA LYS A 106 24.84 -0.15 3.22
C LYS A 106 25.40 0.90 4.18
N SER A 107 25.97 2.00 3.69
CA SER A 107 26.42 3.09 4.56
C SER A 107 25.27 4.00 4.99
N LEU A 108 24.12 3.95 4.31
CA LEU A 108 22.94 4.75 4.62
C LEU A 108 21.95 4.03 5.53
N PHE A 109 21.66 2.75 5.28
CA PHE A 109 20.60 2.02 5.98
C PHE A 109 21.15 0.87 6.80
N THR A 110 20.54 0.60 7.95
CA THR A 110 20.70 -0.69 8.64
C THR A 110 19.85 -1.78 7.95
N ASP A 111 20.19 -3.05 8.14
CA ASP A 111 19.48 -4.14 7.44
C ASP A 111 17.99 -4.21 7.84
N GLY A 112 17.69 -4.04 9.14
CA GLY A 112 16.30 -3.99 9.63
C GLY A 112 15.51 -2.77 9.16
N ALA A 113 16.19 -1.68 8.76
CA ALA A 113 15.54 -0.53 8.17
C ALA A 113 15.02 -0.85 6.76
N LEU A 114 15.81 -1.55 5.92
CA LEU A 114 15.36 -1.89 4.56
C LEU A 114 14.10 -2.77 4.56
N ASP A 115 14.01 -3.76 5.47
CA ASP A 115 12.80 -4.55 5.63
C ASP A 115 11.60 -3.69 6.03
N ARG A 116 11.80 -2.78 7.00
CA ARG A 116 10.75 -1.86 7.46
C ARG A 116 10.27 -0.94 6.34
N LEU A 117 11.19 -0.48 5.50
CA LEU A 117 10.91 0.42 4.38
C LEU A 117 10.05 -0.27 3.32
N VAL A 118 10.37 -1.52 2.95
CA VAL A 118 9.58 -2.32 2.01
C VAL A 118 8.17 -2.56 2.53
N LEU A 119 8.05 -2.89 3.83
CA LEU A 119 6.75 -3.08 4.47
C LEU A 119 5.91 -1.79 4.49
N ALA A 120 6.50 -0.68 4.91
CA ALA A 120 5.81 0.60 5.03
C ALA A 120 5.42 1.19 3.68
N ALA A 121 6.13 0.83 2.61
CA ALA A 121 5.75 1.16 1.25
C ALA A 121 4.75 0.19 0.62
N GLY A 122 4.36 -0.89 1.30
CA GLY A 122 3.43 -1.89 0.77
C GLY A 122 3.94 -2.66 -0.48
N GLY A 123 5.23 -2.58 -0.79
CA GLY A 123 5.80 -3.09 -2.05
C GLY A 123 5.67 -2.14 -3.26
N VAL A 124 5.17 -0.91 -3.06
CA VAL A 124 4.94 0.08 -4.12
C VAL A 124 6.21 0.92 -4.35
N PRO A 125 6.79 0.97 -5.57
CA PRO A 125 8.02 1.71 -5.83
C PRO A 125 7.97 3.21 -5.56
N ARG A 126 6.84 3.85 -5.89
CA ARG A 126 6.63 5.29 -5.66
C ARG A 126 6.70 5.62 -4.18
N ASP A 127 5.91 4.91 -3.38
CA ASP A 127 5.83 5.09 -1.94
C ASP A 127 7.17 4.76 -1.28
N TYR A 128 7.87 3.74 -1.79
CA TYR A 128 9.20 3.37 -1.32
C TYR A 128 10.22 4.49 -1.50
N ILE A 129 10.30 5.12 -2.69
CA ILE A 129 11.22 6.24 -2.94
C ILE A 129 10.84 7.47 -2.09
N GLY A 130 9.54 7.79 -2.01
CA GLY A 130 9.07 8.89 -1.15
C GLY A 130 9.47 8.67 0.31
N LEU A 131 9.27 7.44 0.81
CA LEU A 131 9.60 7.08 2.18
C LEU A 131 11.11 7.03 2.44
N VAL A 132 11.94 6.70 1.44
CA VAL A 132 13.41 6.86 1.53
C VAL A 132 13.77 8.30 1.83
N SER A 133 13.22 9.25 1.07
CA SER A 133 13.48 10.69 1.25
C SER A 133 13.08 11.15 2.65
N GLU A 134 11.86 10.81 3.10
CA GLU A 134 11.36 11.17 4.43
C GLU A 134 12.17 10.51 5.56
N SER A 135 12.63 9.27 5.36
CA SER A 135 13.45 8.56 6.34
C SER A 135 14.85 9.17 6.47
N ILE A 136 15.43 9.67 5.37
CA ILE A 136 16.69 10.43 5.41
C ILE A 136 16.50 11.71 6.25
N SER A 137 15.43 12.46 6.00
CA SER A 137 15.11 13.66 6.78
C SER A 137 14.89 13.34 8.26
N SER A 138 14.18 12.26 8.57
CA SER A 138 14.00 11.79 9.95
C SER A 138 15.33 11.45 10.63
N ALA A 139 16.22 10.72 9.94
CA ALA A 139 17.53 10.35 10.49
C ALA A 139 18.42 11.57 10.73
N LYS A 140 18.40 12.55 9.83
CA LYS A 140 19.13 13.82 10.00
C LYS A 140 18.64 14.59 11.24
N ASN A 141 17.33 14.69 11.42
CA ASN A 141 16.75 15.39 12.58
C ASN A 141 17.01 14.66 13.90
N ARG A 142 17.05 13.32 13.88
CA ARG A 142 17.41 12.51 15.04
C ARG A 142 18.88 12.71 15.45
N GLY A 143 19.76 12.95 14.47
CA GLY A 143 21.21 12.99 14.67
C GLY A 143 21.81 11.60 14.95
N PRO A 144 23.10 11.52 15.35
CA PRO A 144 23.78 10.26 15.61
C PRO A 144 23.06 9.40 16.66
N SER A 145 22.92 8.09 16.39
CA SER A 145 22.25 7.21 17.34
C SER A 145 23.02 7.15 18.66
N GLY A 146 22.35 7.34 19.80
CA GLY A 146 23.01 7.38 21.11
C GLY A 146 23.74 6.08 21.50
N LYS A 147 23.41 4.93 20.89
CA LYS A 147 24.04 3.64 21.19
C LYS A 147 25.25 3.33 20.32
N SER A 148 25.29 3.78 19.07
CA SER A 148 26.36 3.43 18.12
C SER A 148 27.09 4.62 17.52
N GLY A 149 26.65 5.85 17.79
CA GLY A 149 27.12 7.06 17.11
C GLY A 149 26.81 7.08 15.61
N SER A 150 26.05 6.10 15.10
CA SER A 150 25.77 5.94 13.69
C SER A 150 24.69 6.92 13.22
N GLU A 151 24.94 7.56 12.09
CA GLU A 151 23.98 8.40 11.36
C GLU A 151 23.13 7.59 10.37
N ARG A 152 23.37 6.28 10.26
CA ARG A 152 22.55 5.36 9.46
C ARG A 152 21.07 5.45 9.85
N ILE A 153 20.24 5.32 8.84
CA ILE A 153 18.79 5.21 8.93
C ILE A 153 18.43 3.87 9.58
N ILE A 154 17.63 3.94 10.63
CA ILE A 154 17.14 2.80 11.41
C ILE A 154 15.62 2.62 11.22
N ALA A 155 15.08 1.50 11.69
CA ALA A 155 13.66 1.20 11.54
C ALA A 155 12.76 2.26 12.22
N GLU A 156 13.25 2.90 13.28
CA GLU A 156 12.57 3.97 14.01
C GLU A 156 12.39 5.23 13.14
N ASP A 157 13.38 5.57 12.32
CA ASP A 157 13.28 6.70 11.38
C ASP A 157 12.21 6.44 10.33
N ILE A 158 12.14 5.21 9.83
CA ILE A 158 11.12 4.80 8.86
C ILE A 158 9.74 4.79 9.49
N ASN A 159 9.61 4.32 10.73
CA ASN A 159 8.33 4.38 11.44
C ASN A 159 7.88 5.84 11.60
N SER A 160 8.79 6.74 11.99
CA SER A 160 8.47 8.16 12.12
C SER A 160 8.04 8.76 10.79
N ALA A 161 8.78 8.49 9.71
CA ALA A 161 8.44 8.93 8.36
C ALA A 161 7.07 8.38 7.91
N ALA A 162 6.83 7.09 8.09
CA ALA A 162 5.58 6.44 7.71
C ALA A 162 4.39 6.99 8.50
N GLY A 163 4.53 7.18 9.82
CA GLY A 163 3.46 7.68 10.68
C GLY A 163 2.92 9.05 10.25
N LYS A 164 3.75 9.92 9.67
CA LYS A 164 3.33 11.24 9.16
C LYS A 164 2.38 11.16 7.96
N THR A 165 2.35 10.03 7.25
CA THR A 165 1.50 9.85 6.06
C THR A 165 0.06 9.45 6.39
N VAL A 166 -0.23 9.12 7.66
CA VAL A 166 -1.54 8.59 8.08
C VAL A 166 -2.66 9.59 7.85
N ASP A 167 -2.45 10.87 8.18
CA ASP A 167 -3.48 11.90 8.05
C ASP A 167 -3.85 12.11 6.57
N THR A 168 -2.86 12.14 5.69
CA THR A 168 -3.08 12.18 4.24
C THR A 168 -3.84 10.94 3.77
N LYS A 169 -3.47 9.73 4.20
CA LYS A 169 -4.20 8.51 3.85
C LYS A 169 -5.68 8.57 4.27
N TYR A 170 -5.98 9.08 5.46
CA TYR A 170 -7.36 9.25 5.91
C TYR A 170 -8.11 10.34 5.16
N SER A 171 -7.43 11.42 4.75
CA SER A 171 -8.01 12.45 3.88
C SER A 171 -8.37 11.87 2.51
N ASP A 172 -7.41 11.18 1.88
CA ASP A 172 -7.59 10.54 0.57
C ASP A 172 -8.74 9.51 0.62
N MET A 173 -8.83 8.72 1.70
CA MET A 173 -9.94 7.77 1.89
C MET A 173 -11.31 8.46 1.90
N ARG A 174 -11.41 9.65 2.52
CA ARG A 174 -12.68 10.40 2.60
C ARG A 174 -13.08 10.94 1.23
N GLU A 175 -12.11 11.38 0.43
CA GLU A 175 -12.32 11.87 -0.93
C GLU A 175 -12.70 10.72 -1.88
N ASP A 176 -11.93 9.63 -1.88
CA ASP A 176 -12.10 8.47 -2.76
C ASP A 176 -13.39 7.69 -2.49
N ALA A 177 -13.90 7.70 -1.25
CA ALA A 177 -15.14 7.02 -0.91
C ALA A 177 -16.41 7.75 -1.42
N GLY A 178 -16.28 8.96 -1.97
CA GLY A 178 -17.44 9.76 -2.41
C GLY A 178 -18.31 10.26 -1.25
N GLY A 179 -17.75 10.37 -0.03
CA GLY A 179 -18.45 10.71 1.21
C GLY A 179 -18.71 9.52 2.15
N TYR A 180 -18.90 9.84 3.44
CA TYR A 180 -19.16 8.97 4.61
C TYR A 180 -18.80 7.49 4.47
N SER A 181 -17.53 7.16 4.73
CA SER A 181 -17.03 5.78 4.85
C SER A 181 -16.88 5.35 6.31
N ASP A 182 -17.82 5.72 7.19
CA ASP A 182 -17.72 5.47 8.63
C ASP A 182 -17.43 3.99 8.93
N ASP A 183 -17.99 3.07 8.13
CA ASP A 183 -17.74 1.64 8.24
C ASP A 183 -16.30 1.25 7.89
N LEU A 184 -15.72 1.82 6.82
CA LEU A 184 -14.32 1.56 6.45
C LEU A 184 -13.36 2.17 7.47
N HIS A 185 -13.65 3.39 7.93
CA HIS A 185 -12.86 4.07 8.94
C HIS A 185 -12.89 3.29 10.26
N GLY A 186 -14.09 2.89 10.71
CA GLY A 186 -14.28 2.04 11.89
C GLY A 186 -13.57 0.69 11.77
N LEU A 187 -13.56 0.08 10.56
CA LEU A 187 -12.81 -1.14 10.30
C LEU A 187 -11.30 -0.93 10.43
N VAL A 188 -10.74 0.18 9.91
CA VAL A 188 -9.30 0.48 10.07
C VAL A 188 -8.94 0.62 11.55
N ILE A 189 -9.77 1.31 12.35
CA ILE A 189 -9.56 1.43 13.80
C ILE A 189 -9.59 0.04 14.46
N ALA A 190 -10.62 -0.75 14.19
CA ALA A 190 -10.77 -2.09 14.77
C ALA A 190 -9.61 -3.03 14.41
N LEU A 191 -9.13 -2.99 13.16
CA LEU A 191 -7.96 -3.76 12.71
C LEU A 191 -6.68 -3.28 13.38
N THR A 192 -6.51 -1.96 13.56
CA THR A 192 -5.35 -1.38 14.24
C THR A 192 -5.29 -1.84 15.70
N ASP A 193 -6.40 -1.77 16.41
CA ASP A 193 -6.50 -2.23 17.79
C ASP A 193 -6.29 -3.74 17.91
N HIS A 194 -6.85 -4.53 17.00
CA HIS A 194 -6.62 -5.97 16.95
C HIS A 194 -5.13 -6.31 16.77
N CYS A 195 -4.44 -5.64 15.84
CA CYS A 195 -3.02 -5.84 15.60
C CYS A 195 -2.16 -5.44 16.82
N ARG A 196 -2.52 -4.35 17.51
CA ARG A 196 -1.87 -3.94 18.76
C ARG A 196 -2.06 -4.94 19.88
N ASN A 197 -3.29 -5.38 20.10
CA ASN A 197 -3.64 -6.33 21.17
C ASN A 197 -2.98 -7.69 20.96
N THR A 198 -2.90 -8.15 19.71
CA THR A 198 -2.25 -9.42 19.36
C THR A 198 -0.72 -9.32 19.26
N LYS A 199 -0.18 -8.09 19.34
CA LYS A 199 1.23 -7.73 19.11
C LYS A 199 1.76 -8.22 17.76
N SER A 200 0.92 -8.17 16.73
CA SER A 200 1.21 -8.65 15.38
C SER A 200 0.61 -7.69 14.37
N SER A 201 1.39 -7.28 13.38
CA SER A 201 0.89 -6.52 12.22
C SER A 201 0.00 -7.36 11.31
N CYS A 202 0.05 -8.69 11.45
CA CYS A 202 -0.71 -9.62 10.66
C CYS A 202 -2.02 -10.01 11.34
N PHE A 203 -3.09 -10.12 10.55
CA PHE A 203 -4.41 -10.61 10.96
C PHE A 203 -5.00 -11.57 9.91
N LEU A 204 -6.00 -12.36 10.32
CA LEU A 204 -6.68 -13.32 9.46
C LEU A 204 -8.18 -13.01 9.39
N ILE A 205 -8.75 -13.10 8.19
CA ILE A 205 -10.19 -13.00 7.95
C ILE A 205 -10.68 -14.31 7.35
N ASP A 206 -11.79 -14.82 7.86
CA ASP A 206 -12.45 -16.01 7.32
C ASP A 206 -12.88 -15.76 5.88
N SER A 207 -12.47 -16.64 4.96
CA SER A 207 -12.75 -16.51 3.53
C SER A 207 -14.25 -16.69 3.22
N SER A 208 -15.02 -17.27 4.13
CA SER A 208 -16.49 -17.38 4.01
C SER A 208 -17.22 -16.08 4.35
N ASN A 209 -16.59 -15.16 5.09
CA ASN A 209 -17.15 -13.84 5.39
C ASN A 209 -16.90 -12.86 4.24
N THR A 210 -17.69 -13.03 3.17
CA THR A 210 -17.57 -12.27 1.92
C THR A 210 -17.65 -10.75 2.12
N GLU A 211 -18.55 -10.27 2.98
CA GLU A 211 -18.71 -8.85 3.30
C GLU A 211 -17.43 -8.24 3.90
N LEU A 212 -16.87 -8.88 4.93
CA LEU A 212 -15.65 -8.42 5.58
C LEU A 212 -14.43 -8.52 4.64
N VAL A 213 -14.37 -9.55 3.81
CA VAL A 213 -13.35 -9.69 2.76
C VAL A 213 -13.47 -8.54 1.75
N ASP A 214 -14.66 -8.20 1.30
CA ASP A 214 -14.88 -7.10 0.34
C ASP A 214 -14.52 -5.74 0.93
N MET A 215 -14.91 -5.47 2.19
CA MET A 215 -14.48 -4.26 2.91
C MET A 215 -12.95 -4.20 3.06
N THR A 216 -12.31 -5.31 3.40
CA THR A 216 -10.84 -5.38 3.54
C THR A 216 -10.14 -5.21 2.19
N ASN A 217 -10.70 -5.74 1.11
CA ASN A 217 -10.19 -5.52 -0.24
C ASN A 217 -10.31 -4.05 -0.66
N ARG A 218 -11.35 -3.33 -0.21
CA ARG A 218 -11.44 -1.87 -0.39
C ARG A 218 -10.32 -1.16 0.36
N LEU A 219 -10.06 -1.52 1.61
CA LEU A 219 -8.92 -0.98 2.39
C LEU A 219 -7.57 -1.28 1.75
N GLN A 220 -7.42 -2.44 1.09
CA GLN A 220 -6.20 -2.78 0.37
C GLN A 220 -5.92 -1.82 -0.80
N ASN A 221 -6.96 -1.40 -1.54
CA ASN A 221 -6.80 -0.42 -2.61
C ASN A 221 -6.32 0.94 -2.09
N MET A 222 -6.80 1.32 -0.92
CA MET A 222 -6.42 2.53 -0.22
C MET A 222 -5.09 2.39 0.57
N ARG A 223 -4.40 1.24 0.44
CA ARG A 223 -3.10 0.96 1.07
C ARG A 223 -3.12 1.04 2.60
N PHE A 224 -4.24 0.65 3.22
CA PHE A 224 -4.30 0.45 4.68
C PHE A 224 -3.93 -0.98 5.11
N VAL A 225 -4.08 -1.94 4.19
CA VAL A 225 -3.79 -3.36 4.42
C VAL A 225 -3.21 -4.01 3.17
N HIS A 226 -2.49 -5.11 3.34
CA HIS A 226 -1.90 -5.86 2.23
C HIS A 226 -2.15 -7.36 2.40
N LEU A 227 -2.79 -7.98 1.41
CA LEU A 227 -2.93 -9.44 1.37
C LEU A 227 -1.56 -10.09 1.17
N VAL A 228 -1.21 -11.05 2.04
CA VAL A 228 0.08 -11.77 1.99
C VAL A 228 -0.09 -13.27 1.75
N ALA A 229 -1.22 -13.87 2.13
CA ALA A 229 -1.54 -15.27 1.82
C ALA A 229 -3.06 -15.48 1.74
N THR A 230 -3.47 -16.54 1.02
CA THR A 230 -4.87 -16.94 0.86
C THR A 230 -5.03 -18.42 1.17
N ASN A 231 -6.23 -18.85 1.56
CA ASN A 231 -6.55 -20.26 1.83
C ASN A 231 -5.69 -20.92 2.93
N GLU A 232 -5.13 -20.12 3.84
CA GLU A 232 -4.40 -20.64 5.00
C GLU A 232 -5.39 -21.27 5.98
N THR A 233 -4.99 -22.36 6.63
CA THR A 233 -5.81 -23.01 7.66
C THR A 233 -5.22 -22.71 9.01
N VAL A 234 -6.02 -22.29 9.98
CA VAL A 234 -5.56 -22.26 11.37
C VAL A 234 -5.62 -23.70 11.92
N PRO A 235 -4.70 -24.14 12.82
CA PRO A 235 -4.81 -25.43 13.47
C PRO A 235 -6.10 -25.53 14.31
N ASN A 236 -7.18 -26.00 13.68
CA ASN A 236 -8.50 -26.24 14.27
C ASN A 236 -9.14 -27.50 13.64
N GLN A 237 -10.22 -28.00 14.23
CA GLN A 237 -10.91 -29.18 13.70
C GLN A 237 -11.77 -28.85 12.46
N ALA A 238 -12.22 -27.61 12.33
CA ALA A 238 -13.15 -27.17 11.29
C ALA A 238 -12.49 -26.96 9.91
N SER A 239 -11.16 -26.91 9.83
CA SER A 239 -10.40 -26.71 8.58
C SER A 239 -10.78 -25.44 7.82
N ASP A 240 -11.22 -24.41 8.55
CA ASP A 240 -11.63 -23.12 7.99
C ASP A 240 -10.47 -22.47 7.23
N ARG A 241 -10.83 -21.75 6.16
CA ARG A 241 -9.90 -21.10 5.25
C ARG A 241 -9.87 -19.62 5.51
N TYR A 242 -8.67 -19.08 5.70
CA TYR A 242 -8.46 -17.68 6.01
C TYR A 242 -7.62 -16.99 4.95
N ASN A 243 -7.98 -15.75 4.67
CA ASN A 243 -7.13 -14.78 4.01
C ASN A 243 -6.27 -14.07 5.06
N VAL A 244 -4.99 -13.94 4.76
CA VAL A 244 -3.99 -13.37 5.66
C VAL A 244 -3.59 -12.01 5.13
N TYR A 245 -3.74 -10.99 5.98
CA TYR A 245 -3.41 -9.62 5.67
C TYR A 245 -2.37 -9.09 6.65
N VAL A 246 -1.64 -8.08 6.22
CA VAL A 246 -0.74 -7.27 7.03
C VAL A 246 -1.29 -5.85 7.04
N LEU A 247 -1.44 -5.28 8.23
CA LEU A 247 -1.80 -3.89 8.42
C LEU A 247 -0.61 -2.99 8.04
N ASP A 248 -0.92 -1.88 7.36
CA ASP A 248 0.10 -0.93 6.95
C ASP A 248 0.90 -0.38 8.14
N VAL A 249 2.21 -0.24 7.97
CA VAL A 249 3.12 0.19 9.03
C VAL A 249 2.79 1.59 9.54
N SER A 250 2.30 2.48 8.67
CA SER A 250 2.02 3.87 9.06
C SER A 250 1.00 3.95 10.20
N LEU A 251 -0.04 3.12 10.16
CA LEU A 251 -1.10 3.06 11.18
C LEU A 251 -0.55 2.69 12.56
N LEU A 252 0.27 1.65 12.62
CA LEU A 252 0.89 1.20 13.87
C LEU A 252 1.97 2.17 14.36
N ALA A 253 2.68 2.79 13.42
CA ALA A 253 3.72 3.77 13.74
C ALA A 253 3.14 5.07 14.30
N ALA A 254 2.03 5.57 13.75
CA ALA A 254 1.32 6.74 14.26
C ALA A 254 0.86 6.55 15.71
N GLN A 255 0.40 5.34 16.06
CA GLN A 255 0.04 4.97 17.44
C GLN A 255 1.23 4.55 18.31
N ARG A 256 2.48 4.71 17.83
CA ARG A 256 3.71 4.34 18.53
C ARG A 256 3.72 2.88 19.03
N ALA A 257 3.11 1.97 18.27
CA ALA A 257 2.95 0.57 18.63
C ALA A 257 4.22 -0.27 18.37
N TRP A 258 5.34 0.07 19.01
CA TRP A 258 6.66 -0.50 18.71
C TRP A 258 6.86 -1.96 19.14
N GLN A 259 5.98 -2.49 20.01
CA GLN A 259 6.03 -3.89 20.45
C GLN A 259 5.44 -4.89 19.44
N VAL A 260 4.90 -4.39 18.33
CA VAL A 260 4.27 -5.21 17.30
C VAL A 260 5.33 -5.94 16.47
N ASP A 261 5.11 -7.23 16.23
CA ASP A 261 5.87 -7.98 15.24
C ASP A 261 5.40 -7.65 13.82
N PHE A 262 6.30 -7.04 13.04
CA PHE A 262 6.05 -6.63 11.65
C PHE A 262 6.37 -7.71 10.61
N MET A 263 7.12 -8.76 11.00
CA MET A 263 7.69 -9.74 10.06
C MET A 263 7.32 -11.19 10.37
N GLY A 264 6.74 -11.49 11.54
CA GLY A 264 6.41 -12.85 11.96
C GLY A 264 5.56 -13.65 10.96
N TRP A 265 4.79 -12.95 10.12
CA TRP A 265 3.94 -13.54 9.09
C TRP A 265 4.71 -14.16 7.91
N GLU A 266 6.00 -13.83 7.72
CA GLU A 266 6.83 -14.39 6.65
C GLU A 266 6.91 -15.92 6.78
N THR A 267 6.98 -16.41 8.02
CA THR A 267 6.92 -17.84 8.31
C THR A 267 5.47 -18.33 8.28
N ARG A 268 5.24 -19.51 7.71
CA ARG A 268 3.90 -20.10 7.69
C ARG A 268 3.35 -20.36 9.09
N ALA A 269 4.20 -20.69 10.05
CA ALA A 269 3.78 -20.89 11.44
C ALA A 269 3.31 -19.57 12.09
N GLY A 270 4.03 -18.47 11.86
CA GLY A 270 3.72 -17.16 12.46
C GLY A 270 2.40 -16.57 11.97
N ARG A 271 1.98 -16.85 10.72
CA ARG A 271 0.70 -16.38 10.16
C ARG A 271 -0.50 -17.32 10.35
N ARG A 272 -0.41 -18.34 11.21
CA ARG A 272 -1.49 -19.32 11.45
C ARG A 272 -1.97 -19.38 12.89
N ALA A 273 -1.63 -18.38 13.71
CA ALA A 273 -2.01 -18.36 15.11
C ALA A 273 -3.48 -17.93 15.29
N ARG A 274 -4.24 -18.65 16.12
CA ARG A 274 -5.66 -18.37 16.39
C ARG A 274 -5.94 -16.94 16.86
N LYS A 275 -5.03 -16.38 17.67
CA LYS A 275 -5.15 -15.00 18.18
C LYS A 275 -5.24 -13.95 17.08
N LEU A 276 -4.75 -14.26 15.89
CA LEU A 276 -4.70 -13.32 14.77
C LEU A 276 -6.02 -13.27 13.99
N ILE A 277 -6.95 -14.19 14.24
CA ILE A 277 -8.29 -14.18 13.61
C ILE A 277 -9.03 -12.94 14.06
N PHE A 278 -9.47 -12.14 13.08
CA PHE A 278 -10.32 -10.98 13.26
C PHE A 278 -11.75 -11.36 12.86
N ASP A 279 -12.70 -11.22 13.79
CA ASP A 279 -14.09 -11.65 13.64
C ASP A 279 -15.06 -10.52 13.25
N GLY A 280 -14.54 -9.32 12.96
CA GLY A 280 -15.34 -8.16 12.57
C GLY A 280 -16.02 -7.43 13.72
N LYS A 281 -15.78 -7.82 14.98
CA LYS A 281 -16.24 -7.05 16.14
C LYS A 281 -15.14 -6.11 16.60
N PRO A 282 -15.42 -4.81 16.82
CA PRO A 282 -14.46 -3.96 17.51
C PRO A 282 -14.18 -4.59 18.89
N ALA A 283 -12.90 -4.65 19.27
CA ALA A 283 -12.56 -4.91 20.66
C ALA A 283 -13.32 -3.88 21.52
N ALA A 284 -13.87 -4.32 22.67
CA ALA A 284 -14.54 -3.41 23.59
C ALA A 284 -13.66 -2.17 23.79
N PRO A 285 -14.23 -0.95 23.73
CA PRO A 285 -13.44 0.27 23.74
C PRO A 285 -12.53 0.25 24.97
N SER A 286 -11.22 0.16 24.74
CA SER A 286 -10.28 0.57 25.76
C SER A 286 -10.52 2.06 25.95
N ALA A 287 -10.98 2.46 27.14
CA ALA A 287 -11.14 3.86 27.50
C ALA A 287 -9.85 4.62 27.13
N GLY A 288 -9.96 5.54 26.17
CA GLY A 288 -8.85 6.35 25.66
C GLY A 288 -8.69 6.30 24.14
N LEU A 289 -9.71 6.73 23.39
CA LEU A 289 -9.57 7.13 21.98
C LEU A 289 -10.27 8.47 21.67
N ASP A 290 -10.81 9.14 22.68
CA ASP A 290 -11.05 10.57 22.62
C ASP A 290 -9.73 11.24 23.05
N ASP A 291 -9.24 12.18 22.24
CA ASP A 291 -7.91 12.81 22.28
C ASP A 291 -6.79 12.02 21.58
N ILE A 292 -6.92 11.85 20.25
CA ILE A 292 -5.75 11.91 19.38
C ILE A 292 -5.39 13.40 19.22
N ASP A 293 -4.90 14.00 20.30
CA ASP A 293 -4.17 15.26 20.23
C ASP A 293 -2.74 14.88 19.86
N ILE A 294 -2.45 14.85 18.55
CA ILE A 294 -1.08 14.74 18.06
C ILE A 294 -0.42 16.06 18.44
N ALA A 295 0.16 16.10 19.65
CA ALA A 295 0.96 17.22 20.09
C ALA A 295 2.07 17.49 19.05
N GLN A 296 1.85 18.49 18.20
CA GLN A 296 2.91 19.21 17.53
C GLN A 296 3.69 19.92 18.63
N ASP A 297 4.75 19.29 19.13
CA ASP A 297 5.78 19.95 19.94
C ASP A 297 6.65 20.83 19.02
N ASP A 298 6.07 21.93 18.55
CA ASP A 298 6.77 22.97 17.78
C ASP A 298 7.76 23.77 18.66
N SER A 299 7.75 23.57 19.98
CA SER A 299 8.66 24.23 20.93
C SER A 299 10.13 23.79 20.82
N ARG A 300 10.45 22.77 20.02
CA ARG A 300 11.84 22.35 19.74
C ARG A 300 12.42 22.92 18.43
N ALA A 301 11.67 23.71 17.69
CA ALA A 301 12.10 24.30 16.41
C ALA A 301 12.56 25.76 16.52
N ILE A 302 12.84 26.28 17.72
CA ILE A 302 13.45 27.61 17.89
C ILE A 302 14.97 27.44 17.83
N VAL A 303 15.55 27.74 16.68
CA VAL A 303 16.97 28.05 16.56
C VAL A 303 17.16 29.39 17.28
N SER A 304 17.82 29.36 18.45
CA SER A 304 18.22 30.57 19.15
C SER A 304 19.11 31.42 18.25
N ASP A 305 18.81 32.72 18.22
CA ASP A 305 19.46 33.75 17.44
C ASP A 305 20.99 33.61 17.39
N VAL A 306 21.52 33.76 16.18
CA VAL A 306 22.96 33.94 15.94
C VAL A 306 23.33 35.33 16.46
N GLU A 307 24.11 35.39 17.54
CA GLU A 307 24.75 36.64 17.98
C GLU A 307 25.67 37.17 16.87
N ALA A 308 25.52 38.46 16.58
CA ALA A 308 26.28 39.22 15.58
C ALA A 308 27.70 39.55 16.04
#